data_AF-A0A852JTQ8-F1
#
_entry.id   AF-A0A852JTQ8-F1
#
_cell.length_a   1.000
_cell.length_b   1.000
_cell.length_c   1.000
_cell.angle_alpha   90.00
_cell.angle_beta   90.00
_cell.angle_gamma   90.00
#
_symmetry.space_group_name_H-M   'P 1'
#
loop_
_entity.id
_entity.type
_entity.pdbx_description
1 polymer ?
#
loop_
_entity_poly.entity_id
_entity_poly.type
_entity_poly.pdbx_seq_one_letter_code
_entity_poly.pdbx_strand_id
1 'polypeptide(L)'
;GDCWMLAALGSLTLQKQFLENVLPKDQGFQEDYAGIFHFRFWQYGEWVDVVIDDRLPFLNGRYLSVHPRTSNEFWPSLLEKAYAKLQGSYQNLNGGYLSDALVDLTGGVQVQFSLKEPPPDLEEILRAADTSRCLMGCSTSGQSRRNIELRNGIVQGHAYTVTGAVKVPYKNGWKHIIRIWNPWGHGEWKGPWSDK
;
A
#
# COMPACT_ATOMS: atom_id res chain seq x y z
N GLY A 1 7.28 5.27 -8.91
CA GLY A 1 7.83 5.99 -7.74
C GLY A 1 6.77 6.21 -6.67
N ASP A 2 5.79 5.34 -6.67
CA ASP A 2 4.48 5.41 -6.06
C ASP A 2 4.32 4.29 -5.01
N CYS A 3 5.46 3.72 -4.58
CA CYS A 3 5.52 2.66 -3.58
C CYS A 3 4.74 2.97 -2.31
N TRP A 4 4.68 4.25 -1.93
CA TRP A 4 3.92 4.76 -0.79
C TRP A 4 2.41 4.48 -0.95
N MET A 5 1.84 4.76 -2.12
CA MET A 5 0.44 4.48 -2.44
C MET A 5 0.20 2.97 -2.53
N LEU A 6 1.08 2.21 -3.19
CA LEU A 6 0.94 0.76 -3.30
C LEU A 6 1.08 0.03 -1.96
N ALA A 7 1.93 0.51 -1.07
CA ALA A 7 2.04 -0.02 0.28
C ALA A 7 0.77 0.27 1.11
N ALA A 8 0.18 1.46 0.97
CA ALA A 8 -1.12 1.77 1.59
C ALA A 8 -2.22 0.86 1.01
N LEU A 9 -2.26 0.69 -0.31
CA LEU A 9 -3.21 -0.20 -0.98
C LEU A 9 -3.05 -1.65 -0.51
N GLY A 10 -1.82 -2.13 -0.34
CA GLY A 10 -1.53 -3.43 0.25
C GLY A 10 -2.17 -3.60 1.62
N SER A 11 -2.10 -2.60 2.50
CA SER A 11 -2.76 -2.64 3.80
C SER A 11 -4.29 -2.60 3.70
N LEU A 12 -4.83 -1.84 2.74
CA LEU A 12 -6.27 -1.75 2.49
C LEU A 12 -6.86 -3.12 2.12
N THR A 13 -6.14 -3.92 1.34
CA THR A 13 -6.61 -5.27 0.94
C THR A 13 -6.81 -6.23 2.13
N LEU A 14 -6.17 -5.97 3.27
CA LEU A 14 -6.34 -6.76 4.49
C LEU A 14 -7.63 -6.39 5.24
N GLN A 15 -8.23 -5.24 4.91
CA GLN A 15 -9.40 -4.66 5.58
C GLN A 15 -10.56 -4.47 4.60
N LYS A 16 -11.28 -5.55 4.33
CA LYS A 16 -12.41 -5.58 3.37
C LYS A 16 -13.42 -4.45 3.58
N GLN A 17 -13.68 -4.06 4.82
CA GLN A 17 -14.61 -2.97 5.16
C GLN A 17 -14.25 -1.62 4.50
N PHE A 18 -12.96 -1.31 4.38
CA PHE A 18 -12.50 -0.07 3.76
C PHE A 18 -12.33 -0.22 2.25
N LEU A 19 -11.97 -1.43 1.80
CA LEU A 19 -11.79 -1.71 0.38
C LEU A 19 -13.06 -1.40 -0.42
N GLU A 20 -14.24 -1.72 0.11
CA GLU A 20 -15.52 -1.48 -0.57
C GLU A 20 -15.89 0.00 -0.70
N ASN A 21 -15.35 0.86 0.18
CA ASN A 21 -15.52 2.30 0.05
C ASN A 21 -14.72 2.82 -1.15
N VAL A 22 -13.49 2.33 -1.34
CA VAL A 22 -12.58 2.77 -2.40
C VAL A 22 -12.89 2.09 -3.75
N LEU A 23 -13.26 0.81 -3.71
CA LEU A 23 -13.53 -0.05 -4.85
C LEU A 23 -14.99 -0.52 -4.82
N PRO A 24 -15.91 0.23 -5.44
CA PRO A 24 -17.28 -0.20 -5.64
C PRO A 24 -17.37 -1.54 -6.36
N LYS A 25 -18.37 -2.37 -6.01
CA LYS A 25 -18.58 -3.74 -6.53
C LYS A 25 -19.50 -3.80 -7.75
N ASP A 26 -20.09 -2.67 -8.11
CA ASP A 26 -21.03 -2.47 -9.22
C ASP A 26 -20.33 -2.22 -10.57
N GLN A 27 -19.06 -2.61 -10.69
CA GLN A 27 -18.27 -2.49 -11.91
C GLN A 27 -17.62 -3.81 -12.30
N GLY A 28 -17.52 -4.05 -13.61
CA GLY A 28 -16.97 -5.27 -14.17
C GLY A 28 -16.75 -5.17 -15.66
N PHE A 29 -16.27 -6.26 -16.26
CA PHE A 29 -16.02 -6.38 -17.70
C PHE A 29 -17.12 -7.19 -18.41
N GLN A 30 -18.24 -7.43 -17.74
CA GLN A 30 -19.33 -8.28 -18.21
C GLN A 30 -20.50 -7.43 -18.72
N GLU A 31 -21.71 -7.67 -18.21
CA GLU A 31 -22.92 -6.94 -18.57
C GLU A 31 -22.75 -5.44 -18.28
N ASP A 32 -23.34 -4.59 -19.13
CA ASP A 32 -23.28 -3.12 -19.06
C ASP A 32 -21.87 -2.50 -19.15
N TYR A 33 -20.85 -3.27 -19.57
CA TYR A 33 -19.51 -2.74 -19.79
C TYR A 33 -19.47 -1.72 -20.93
N ALA A 34 -19.03 -0.50 -20.60
CA ALA A 34 -18.84 0.60 -21.55
C ALA A 34 -17.41 1.18 -21.53
N GLY A 35 -16.43 0.43 -21.02
CA GLY A 35 -15.04 0.91 -20.88
C GLY A 35 -14.86 1.99 -19.82
N ILE A 36 -15.74 2.03 -18.82
CA ILE A 36 -15.78 3.04 -17.75
C ILE A 36 -15.75 2.36 -16.38
N PHE A 37 -14.97 2.92 -15.47
CA PHE A 37 -14.80 2.46 -14.08
C PHE A 37 -14.76 3.66 -13.15
N HIS A 38 -15.00 3.43 -11.85
CA HIS A 38 -14.90 4.47 -10.85
C HIS A 38 -14.34 3.97 -9.52
N PHE A 39 -13.72 4.89 -8.79
CA PHE A 39 -13.06 4.64 -7.51
C PHE A 39 -13.32 5.84 -6.61
N ARG A 40 -13.40 5.62 -5.30
CA ARG A 40 -13.60 6.72 -4.35
C ARG A 40 -12.36 6.94 -3.52
N PHE A 41 -12.01 8.21 -3.35
CA PHE A 41 -10.90 8.62 -2.51
C PHE A 41 -11.38 9.71 -1.57
N TRP A 42 -10.87 9.69 -0.35
CA TRP A 42 -11.10 10.76 0.60
C TRP A 42 -10.21 11.95 0.26
N GLN A 43 -10.78 13.11 0.01
CA GLN A 43 -10.06 14.35 -0.25
C GLN A 43 -10.66 15.46 0.59
N TYR A 44 -9.83 16.13 1.38
CA TYR A 44 -10.18 17.36 2.11
C TYR A 44 -11.47 17.29 2.95
N GLY A 45 -11.84 16.10 3.46
CA GLY A 45 -13.02 15.93 4.31
C GLY A 45 -14.24 15.31 3.62
N GLU A 46 -14.13 14.93 2.35
CA GLU A 46 -15.22 14.31 1.60
C GLU A 46 -14.74 13.14 0.73
N TRP A 47 -15.66 12.21 0.43
CA TRP A 47 -15.42 11.14 -0.52
C TRP A 47 -15.67 11.65 -1.94
N VAL A 48 -14.62 11.64 -2.76
CA VAL A 48 -14.66 12.04 -4.17
C VAL A 48 -14.70 10.81 -5.05
N ASP A 49 -15.72 10.73 -5.91
CA ASP A 49 -15.88 9.65 -6.89
C ASP A 49 -15.13 10.01 -8.19
N VAL A 50 -14.12 9.22 -8.53
CA VAL A 50 -13.21 9.45 -9.66
C VAL A 50 -13.49 8.44 -10.75
N VAL A 51 -14.15 8.92 -11.80
CA VAL A 51 -14.46 8.14 -13.00
C VAL A 51 -13.27 8.14 -13.97
N ILE A 52 -12.95 6.99 -14.54
CA ILE A 52 -11.91 6.81 -15.56
C ILE A 52 -12.39 5.92 -16.69
N ASP A 53 -11.80 6.08 -17.88
CA ASP A 53 -11.81 5.02 -18.89
C ASP A 53 -10.78 3.93 -18.53
N ASP A 54 -10.78 2.81 -19.24
CA ASP A 54 -9.90 1.66 -18.97
C ASP A 54 -8.62 1.60 -19.83
N ARG A 55 -8.29 2.67 -20.56
CA ARG A 55 -7.05 2.73 -21.34
C ARG A 55 -5.83 2.85 -20.42
N LEU A 56 -5.02 1.80 -20.32
CA LEU A 56 -3.83 1.79 -19.46
C LEU A 56 -2.55 2.13 -20.24
N PRO A 57 -1.57 2.82 -19.64
CA PRO A 57 -0.28 3.10 -20.28
C PRO A 57 0.50 1.81 -20.59
N PHE A 58 0.80 1.60 -21.87
CA PHE A 58 1.46 0.39 -22.35
C PHE A 58 2.58 0.76 -23.33
N LEU A 59 3.77 0.21 -23.13
CA LEU A 59 4.95 0.46 -23.97
C LEU A 59 5.75 -0.82 -24.16
N ASN A 60 6.10 -1.15 -25.40
CA ASN A 60 6.93 -2.30 -25.76
C ASN A 60 6.44 -3.63 -25.14
N GLY A 61 5.12 -3.87 -25.15
CA GLY A 61 4.54 -5.11 -24.62
C GLY A 61 4.42 -5.17 -23.10
N ARG A 62 4.62 -4.06 -22.38
CA ARG A 62 4.60 -4.00 -20.92
C ARG A 62 3.77 -2.82 -20.41
N TYR A 63 3.07 -3.00 -19.30
CA TYR A 63 2.46 -1.89 -18.58
C TYR A 63 3.55 -0.98 -17.99
N LEU A 64 3.36 0.33 -18.09
CA LEU A 64 4.28 1.30 -17.48
C LEU A 64 3.98 1.58 -16.01
N SER A 65 2.81 1.14 -15.56
CA SER A 65 2.28 1.35 -14.23
C SER A 65 2.08 0.00 -13.52
N VAL A 66 1.32 -0.06 -12.42
CA VAL A 66 1.01 -1.32 -11.72
C VAL A 66 0.58 -2.39 -12.72
N HIS A 67 1.30 -3.50 -12.73
CA HIS A 67 0.98 -4.64 -13.59
C HIS A 67 -0.13 -5.49 -12.98
N PRO A 68 -1.14 -5.86 -13.78
CA PRO A 68 -2.04 -6.97 -13.45
C PRO A 68 -1.23 -8.22 -13.09
N ARG A 69 -1.56 -8.86 -11.97
CA ARG A 69 -0.92 -10.13 -11.58
C ARG A 69 -1.33 -11.28 -12.50
N THR A 70 -2.55 -11.20 -13.02
CA THR A 70 -3.12 -12.16 -13.96
C THR A 70 -3.70 -11.42 -15.15
N SER A 71 -3.96 -12.14 -16.25
CA SER A 71 -4.57 -11.56 -17.45
C SER A 71 -6.01 -11.08 -17.24
N ASN A 72 -6.62 -11.38 -16.09
CA ASN A 72 -8.05 -11.19 -15.82
C ASN A 72 -8.31 -10.29 -14.60
N GLU A 73 -7.28 -9.64 -14.04
CA GLU A 73 -7.38 -8.82 -12.83
C GLU A 73 -6.77 -7.44 -13.03
N PHE A 74 -7.61 -6.45 -13.36
CA PHE A 74 -7.17 -5.10 -13.74
C PHE A 74 -7.42 -4.03 -12.69
N TRP A 75 -8.14 -4.35 -11.60
CA TRP A 75 -8.52 -3.37 -10.59
C TRP A 75 -7.33 -2.61 -9.97
N PRO A 76 -6.13 -3.19 -9.74
CA PRO A 76 -5.02 -2.42 -9.17
C PRO A 76 -4.52 -1.35 -10.14
N SER A 77 -4.40 -1.70 -11.42
CA SER A 77 -3.95 -0.78 -12.49
C SER A 77 -4.96 0.34 -12.74
N LEU A 78 -6.26 0.00 -12.70
CA LEU A 78 -7.35 0.97 -12.83
C LEU A 78 -7.42 1.91 -11.61
N LEU A 79 -7.25 1.38 -10.40
CA LEU A 79 -7.23 2.19 -9.18
C LEU A 79 -6.06 3.17 -9.18
N GLU A 80 -4.86 2.70 -9.53
CA GLU A 80 -3.68 3.56 -9.69
C GLU A 80 -3.93 4.65 -10.74
N LYS A 81 -4.58 4.32 -11.86
CA LYS A 81 -4.96 5.32 -12.87
C LYS A 81 -5.93 6.37 -12.31
N ALA A 82 -6.94 5.96 -11.57
CA ALA A 82 -7.90 6.87 -10.95
C ALA A 82 -7.19 7.77 -9.92
N TYR A 83 -6.27 7.22 -9.14
CA TYR A 83 -5.47 7.98 -8.19
C TYR A 83 -4.50 8.95 -8.90
N ALA A 84 -3.86 8.53 -10.00
CA ALA A 84 -3.07 9.42 -10.86
C ALA A 84 -3.91 10.56 -11.44
N LYS A 85 -5.16 10.29 -11.86
CA LYS A 85 -6.09 11.34 -12.32
C LYS A 85 -6.41 12.33 -11.20
N LEU A 86 -6.69 11.84 -9.99
CA LEU A 86 -6.95 12.67 -8.81
C LEU A 86 -5.75 13.58 -8.49
N GLN A 87 -4.54 13.03 -8.58
CA GLN A 87 -3.29 13.77 -8.38
C GLN A 87 -2.84 14.57 -9.62
N GLY A 88 -3.63 14.57 -10.70
CA GLY A 88 -3.40 15.32 -11.94
C GLY A 88 -2.53 14.62 -12.99
N SER A 89 -1.64 13.69 -12.61
CA SER A 89 -0.91 12.82 -13.56
C SER A 89 -0.21 11.65 -12.85
N TYR A 90 0.19 10.62 -13.60
CA TYR A 90 1.08 9.56 -13.09
C TYR A 90 2.43 10.10 -12.59
N GLN A 91 2.96 11.15 -13.22
CA GLN A 91 4.23 11.74 -12.82
C GLN A 91 4.16 12.32 -11.40
N ASN A 92 2.99 12.83 -11.00
CA ASN A 92 2.76 13.37 -9.66
C ASN A 92 2.68 12.30 -8.57
N LEU A 93 2.57 11.01 -8.94
CA LEU A 93 2.68 9.90 -7.98
C LEU A 93 4.14 9.59 -7.60
N ASN A 94 5.12 10.20 -8.28
CA ASN A 94 6.53 9.95 -8.04
C ASN A 94 7.06 10.66 -6.79
N GLY A 95 7.16 9.90 -5.69
CA GLY A 95 7.55 10.42 -4.38
C GLY A 95 6.35 10.99 -3.66
N GLY A 96 5.99 10.40 -2.53
CA GLY A 96 4.89 10.84 -1.68
C GLY A 96 4.96 10.19 -0.32
N TYR A 97 4.06 10.57 0.57
CA TYR A 97 4.03 10.08 1.93
C TYR A 97 3.01 8.96 2.09
N LEU A 98 3.45 7.83 2.62
CA LEU A 98 2.58 6.71 2.95
C LEU A 98 1.38 7.14 3.82
N SER A 99 1.58 8.09 4.74
CA SER A 99 0.52 8.68 5.57
C SER A 99 -0.61 9.29 4.74
N ASP A 100 -0.27 9.97 3.64
CA ASP A 100 -1.25 10.68 2.82
C ASP A 100 -2.11 9.66 2.07
N ALA A 101 -1.50 8.63 1.48
CA ALA A 101 -2.26 7.55 0.86
C ALA A 101 -3.16 6.80 1.86
N LEU A 102 -2.70 6.59 3.10
CA LEU A 102 -3.52 5.96 4.12
C LEU A 102 -4.76 6.79 4.44
N VAL A 103 -4.63 8.12 4.52
CA VAL A 103 -5.76 9.04 4.72
C VAL A 103 -6.67 9.04 3.49
N ASP A 104 -6.11 9.16 2.28
CA ASP A 104 -6.89 9.18 1.04
C ASP A 104 -7.71 7.90 0.82
N LEU A 105 -7.23 6.76 1.30
CA LEU A 105 -7.92 5.48 1.17
C LEU A 105 -8.95 5.21 2.29
N THR A 106 -8.97 6.00 3.36
CA THR A 106 -9.77 5.67 4.56
C THR A 106 -10.60 6.81 5.14
N GLY A 107 -10.20 8.07 4.92
CA GLY A 107 -10.69 9.22 5.66
C GLY A 107 -10.33 9.23 7.16
N GLY A 108 -9.45 8.33 7.59
CA GLY A 108 -9.06 8.16 8.99
C GLY A 108 -8.02 9.17 9.47
N VAL A 109 -7.72 9.08 10.77
CA VAL A 109 -6.62 9.82 11.39
C VAL A 109 -5.35 8.97 11.31
N GLN A 110 -4.26 9.56 10.83
CA GLN A 110 -2.96 8.90 10.77
C GLN A 110 -2.09 9.26 11.99
N VAL A 111 -1.30 8.29 12.46
CA VAL A 111 -0.28 8.48 13.47
C VAL A 111 1.03 7.86 12.97
N GLN A 112 2.14 8.59 13.13
CA GLN A 112 3.46 8.16 12.70
C GLN A 112 4.42 8.09 13.88
N PHE A 113 5.22 7.02 13.93
CA PHE A 113 6.22 6.81 14.97
C PHE A 113 7.63 6.72 14.34
N SER A 114 8.60 7.39 14.95
CA SER A 114 10.01 7.20 14.59
C SER A 114 10.52 5.91 15.20
N LEU A 115 10.98 4.96 14.40
CA LEU A 115 11.61 3.73 14.92
C LEU A 115 13.03 3.95 15.45
N LYS A 116 13.61 5.15 15.27
CA LYS A 116 14.88 5.52 15.92
C LYS A 116 14.68 5.88 17.40
N GLU A 117 13.50 6.42 17.71
CA GLU A 117 13.07 6.83 19.05
C GLU A 117 11.63 6.35 19.25
N PRO A 118 11.42 5.02 19.34
CA PRO A 118 10.07 4.47 19.43
C PRO A 118 9.46 4.77 20.81
N PRO A 119 8.13 4.95 20.89
CA PRO A 119 7.47 5.07 22.18
C PRO A 119 7.63 3.76 22.97
N PRO A 120 7.69 3.82 24.32
CA PRO A 120 7.98 2.65 25.16
C PRO A 120 6.91 1.54 25.05
N ASP A 121 5.70 1.92 24.64
CA ASP A 121 4.51 1.10 24.47
C ASP A 121 4.22 0.76 22.99
N LEU A 122 5.18 0.95 22.08
CA LEU A 122 5.00 0.69 20.63
C LEU A 122 4.37 -0.68 20.34
N GLU A 123 4.75 -1.71 21.09
CA GLU A 123 4.20 -3.05 20.89
C GLU A 123 2.71 -3.15 21.24
N GLU A 124 2.26 -2.43 22.28
CA GLU A 124 0.86 -2.35 22.67
C GLU A 124 0.08 -1.52 21.65
N ILE A 125 0.65 -0.43 21.18
CA ILE A 125 0.09 0.40 20.09
C ILE A 125 -0.12 -0.45 18.83
N LEU A 126 0.87 -1.23 18.40
CA LEU A 126 0.76 -2.09 17.22
C LEU A 126 -0.30 -3.18 17.39
N ARG A 127 -0.41 -3.78 18.57
CA ARG A 127 -1.47 -4.75 18.90
C ARG A 127 -2.86 -4.11 18.87
N ALA A 128 -2.99 -2.92 19.44
CA ALA A 128 -4.24 -2.17 19.44
C ALA A 128 -4.65 -1.79 18.01
N ALA A 129 -3.69 -1.36 17.19
CA ALA A 129 -3.91 -1.03 15.78
C ALA A 129 -4.37 -2.26 14.97
N ASP A 130 -3.70 -3.40 15.13
CA ASP A 130 -4.09 -4.66 14.47
C ASP A 130 -5.50 -5.11 14.88
N THR A 131 -5.79 -5.10 16.19
CA THR A 131 -7.10 -5.45 16.75
C THR A 131 -8.20 -4.51 16.26
N SER A 132 -7.88 -3.22 16.14
CA SER A 132 -8.79 -2.17 15.66
C SER A 132 -8.90 -2.11 14.13
N ARG A 133 -8.29 -3.07 13.41
CA ARG A 133 -8.34 -3.16 11.95
C ARG A 133 -7.75 -1.92 11.26
N CYS A 134 -6.79 -1.24 11.91
CA CYS A 134 -6.07 -0.12 11.31
C CYS A 134 -5.25 -0.57 10.10
N LEU A 135 -5.15 0.31 9.11
CA LEU A 135 -4.18 0.15 8.05
C LEU A 135 -2.80 0.56 8.57
N MET A 136 -1.80 -0.27 8.33
CA MET A 136 -0.44 -0.04 8.82
C MET A 136 0.57 -0.20 7.70
N GLY A 137 1.59 0.65 7.74
CA GLY A 137 2.76 0.50 6.89
C GLY A 137 3.97 1.13 7.56
N CYS A 138 5.13 0.89 6.98
CA CYS A 138 6.39 1.45 7.44
C CYS A 138 7.24 1.86 6.24
N SER A 139 8.25 2.67 6.48
CA SER A 139 9.15 3.11 5.42
C SER A 139 10.58 3.21 5.91
N THR A 140 11.50 3.11 4.97
CA THR A 140 12.92 3.34 5.21
C THR A 140 13.31 4.72 4.73
N SER A 141 14.18 5.41 5.47
CA SER A 141 14.79 6.65 5.00
C SER A 141 15.76 6.36 3.85
N GLY A 142 15.75 7.20 2.81
CA GLY A 142 16.73 7.17 1.72
C GLY A 142 17.34 8.55 1.48
N GLN A 143 18.64 8.61 1.23
CA GLN A 143 19.34 9.86 0.86
C GLN A 143 19.52 10.02 -0.66
N SER A 144 19.28 8.94 -1.41
CA SER A 144 19.39 8.88 -2.86
C SER A 144 18.06 9.22 -3.52
N ARG A 145 18.11 9.82 -4.72
CA ARG A 145 16.92 10.00 -5.58
C ARG A 145 16.32 8.68 -6.07
N ARG A 146 17.07 7.58 -5.99
CA ARG A 146 16.66 6.22 -6.37
C ARG A 146 16.64 5.30 -5.17
N ASN A 147 15.71 4.35 -5.19
CA ASN A 147 15.67 3.24 -4.25
C ASN A 147 16.92 2.36 -4.38
N ILE A 148 17.44 1.89 -3.24
CA ILE A 148 18.63 1.02 -3.18
C ILE A 148 18.27 -0.23 -2.39
N GLU A 149 18.32 -1.40 -3.03
CA GLU A 149 18.19 -2.69 -2.34
C GLU A 149 19.48 -3.01 -1.59
N LEU A 150 19.36 -3.23 -0.27
CA LEU A 150 20.46 -3.62 0.61
C LEU A 150 20.71 -5.12 0.53
N ARG A 151 21.89 -5.56 0.99
CA ARG A 151 22.28 -6.98 1.00
C ARG A 151 21.32 -7.87 1.80
N ASN A 152 20.67 -7.31 2.82
CA ASN A 152 19.67 -8.00 3.64
C ASN A 152 18.26 -8.04 3.01
N GLY A 153 18.09 -7.49 1.80
CA GLY A 153 16.84 -7.46 1.04
C GLY A 153 15.93 -6.27 1.31
N ILE A 154 16.23 -5.42 2.30
CA ILE A 154 15.47 -4.19 2.53
C ILE A 154 15.87 -3.12 1.53
N VAL A 155 14.89 -2.39 1.01
CA VAL A 155 15.06 -1.29 0.07
C VAL A 155 15.04 0.02 0.83
N GLN A 156 16.02 0.90 0.58
CA GLN A 156 16.08 2.26 1.13
C GLN A 156 15.18 3.25 0.38
N GLY A 157 14.62 4.22 1.10
CA GLY A 157 13.71 5.23 0.55
C GLY A 157 12.38 4.64 0.07
N HIS A 158 11.95 3.53 0.67
CA HIS A 158 10.86 2.69 0.17
C HIS A 158 9.81 2.43 1.23
N ALA A 159 8.55 2.32 0.81
CA ALA A 159 7.42 2.02 1.67
C ALA A 159 7.06 0.52 1.62
N TYR A 160 6.65 -0.01 2.76
CA TYR A 160 6.24 -1.38 2.96
C TYR A 160 4.89 -1.42 3.67
N THR A 161 4.08 -2.43 3.36
CA THR A 161 2.86 -2.72 4.11
C THR A 161 3.22 -3.50 5.37
N VAL A 162 2.66 -3.14 6.53
CA VAL A 162 2.69 -4.01 7.71
C VAL A 162 1.45 -4.90 7.67
N THR A 163 1.67 -6.20 7.58
CA THR A 163 0.62 -7.21 7.34
C THR A 163 0.31 -8.08 8.57
N GLY A 164 0.94 -7.77 9.70
CA GLY A 164 0.70 -8.43 10.97
C GLY A 164 1.78 -8.12 12.00
N ALA A 165 1.39 -8.19 13.27
CA ALA A 165 2.29 -8.04 14.42
C ALA A 165 1.93 -9.11 15.46
N VAL A 166 2.86 -10.01 15.75
CA VAL A 166 2.60 -11.18 16.60
C VAL A 166 3.68 -11.36 17.66
N LYS A 167 3.27 -11.92 18.81
CA LYS A 167 4.18 -12.37 19.86
C LYS A 167 4.34 -13.87 19.75
N VAL A 168 5.57 -14.34 19.52
CA VAL A 168 5.88 -15.77 19.37
C VAL A 168 6.78 -16.26 20.50
N PRO A 169 6.56 -17.49 21.00
CA PRO A 169 7.50 -18.09 21.95
C PRO A 169 8.80 -18.40 21.21
N TYR A 170 9.94 -18.03 21.82
CA TYR A 170 11.25 -18.27 21.24
C TYR A 170 12.29 -18.50 22.34
N LYS A 171 12.89 -19.69 22.34
CA LYS A 171 13.77 -20.18 23.43
C LYS A 171 13.03 -20.09 24.77
N ASN A 172 13.65 -19.51 25.79
CA ASN A 172 13.10 -19.38 27.13
C ASN A 172 12.33 -18.07 27.34
N GLY A 173 11.79 -17.48 26.27
CA GLY A 173 11.10 -16.20 26.34
C GLY A 173 10.17 -15.96 25.16
N TRP A 174 9.82 -14.69 24.97
CA TRP A 174 8.93 -14.26 23.90
C TRP A 174 9.63 -13.23 23.02
N LYS A 175 9.28 -13.24 21.73
CA LYS A 175 9.73 -12.26 20.76
C LYS A 175 8.55 -11.67 20.01
N HIS A 176 8.59 -10.37 19.80
CA HIS A 176 7.66 -9.67 18.94
C HIS A 176 8.22 -9.63 17.53
N ILE A 177 7.38 -9.98 16.57
CA ILE A 177 7.72 -10.03 15.16
C ILE A 177 6.65 -9.26 14.40
N ILE A 178 7.08 -8.42 13.47
CA ILE A 178 6.21 -7.80 12.47
C ILE A 178 6.43 -8.49 11.14
N ARG A 179 5.34 -8.69 10.39
CA ARG A 179 5.41 -9.16 9.01
C ARG A 179 5.20 -7.98 8.08
N ILE A 180 6.17 -7.72 7.21
CA ILE A 180 6.10 -6.66 6.22
C ILE A 180 6.01 -7.23 4.81
N TRP A 181 5.37 -6.50 3.91
CA TRP A 181 5.25 -6.85 2.51
C TRP A 181 5.80 -5.73 1.62
N ASN A 182 6.59 -6.11 0.62
CA ASN A 182 7.15 -5.19 -0.36
C ASN A 182 6.18 -5.00 -1.53
N PRO A 183 5.71 -3.78 -1.82
CA PRO A 183 4.78 -3.53 -2.93
C PRO A 183 5.36 -3.83 -4.32
N TRP A 184 6.67 -4.04 -4.46
CA TRP A 184 7.27 -4.54 -5.70
C TRP A 184 6.93 -6.00 -5.99
N GLY A 185 6.38 -6.74 -5.02
CA GLY A 185 6.08 -8.17 -5.15
C GLY A 185 7.33 -9.07 -5.17
N HIS A 186 8.51 -8.50 -4.88
CA HIS A 186 9.79 -9.19 -4.74
C HIS A 186 10.72 -8.36 -3.83
N GLY A 187 11.90 -8.90 -3.50
CA GLY A 187 12.85 -8.22 -2.61
C GLY A 187 12.41 -8.33 -1.15
N GLU A 188 12.76 -9.46 -0.54
CA GLU A 188 12.34 -9.85 0.81
C GLU A 188 13.51 -9.85 1.78
N TRP A 189 13.20 -9.71 3.07
CA TRP A 189 14.16 -9.81 4.16
C TRP A 189 14.90 -11.15 4.13
N LYS A 190 16.23 -11.11 4.33
CA LYS A 190 17.12 -12.28 4.29
C LYS A 190 17.82 -12.57 5.63
N GLY A 191 17.38 -11.90 6.70
CA GLY A 191 17.94 -12.08 8.04
C GLY A 191 17.05 -12.95 8.93
N PRO A 192 17.23 -12.92 10.26
CA PRO A 192 16.43 -13.73 11.17
C PRO A 192 14.92 -13.57 10.93
N TRP A 193 14.20 -14.69 10.93
CA TRP A 193 12.75 -14.78 10.66
C TRP A 193 12.35 -14.52 9.19
N SER A 194 13.29 -14.58 8.25
CA SER A 194 12.97 -14.73 6.82
C SER A 194 12.36 -16.10 6.52
N ASP A 195 11.83 -16.25 5.30
CA ASP A 195 11.23 -17.49 4.80
C ASP A 195 12.20 -18.68 4.74
N LYS A 196 13.51 -18.41 4.66
CA LYS A 196 14.62 -19.38 4.69
C LYS A 196 15.42 -19.21 5.97
#